data_AF-A0A0N8KF77-F1
#
_entry.id   AF-A0A0N8KF77-F1
#
_cell.length_a   1.000
_cell.length_b   1.000
_cell.length_c   1.000
_cell.angle_alpha   90.00
_cell.angle_beta   90.00
_cell.angle_gamma   90.00
#
_symmetry.space_group_name_H-M   'P 1'
#
loop_
_entity.id
_entity.type
_entity.pdbx_description
1 polymer ?
#
loop_
_entity_poly.entity_id
_entity_poly.type
_entity_poly.pdbx_seq_one_letter_code
_entity_poly.pdbx_strand_id
1 'polypeptide(L)'
;KESGCRVSIFINPEEKYFEPAKMTGTDRVELYTEPYATHYHQDREKAVAPYVKVSELAKELGLGLNAGHDLDLYNLAFLKYKIPYLDEVSIGHALVCDALYFGLENTIQMYRRRLEMPGDCL
;
A
#
# COMPACT_ATOMS: atom_id res chain seq x y z
N LYS A 1 -11.62 -1.45 -19.84
CA LYS A 1 -10.32 -1.46 -20.57
C LYS A 1 -10.39 -0.78 -21.94
N GLU A 2 -11.57 -0.63 -22.55
CA GLU A 2 -11.76 0.01 -23.86
C GLU A 2 -11.17 1.44 -23.95
N SER A 3 -11.12 2.18 -22.83
CA SER A 3 -10.54 3.52 -22.75
C SER A 3 -9.01 3.55 -22.61
N GLY A 4 -8.33 2.40 -22.52
CA GLY A 4 -6.88 2.34 -22.27
C GLY A 4 -6.44 2.68 -20.84
N CYS A 5 -7.38 2.92 -19.92
CA CYS A 5 -7.05 3.20 -18.52
C CYS A 5 -6.57 1.95 -17.78
N ARG A 6 -5.52 2.12 -16.95
CA ARG A 6 -5.13 1.13 -15.94
C ARG A 6 -6.20 1.05 -14.86
N VAL A 7 -6.64 -0.16 -14.55
CA VAL A 7 -7.68 -0.42 -13.53
C VAL A 7 -7.04 -1.03 -12.29
N SER A 8 -7.44 -0.52 -11.12
CA SER A 8 -7.10 -1.09 -9.82
C SER A 8 -8.39 -1.34 -9.04
N ILE A 9 -8.52 -2.50 -8.40
CA ILE A 9 -9.69 -2.83 -7.56
C ILE A 9 -9.27 -2.78 -6.09
N PHE A 10 -10.00 -2.01 -5.29
CA PHE A 10 -9.80 -1.89 -3.86
C PHE A 10 -10.40 -3.08 -3.11
N ILE A 11 -9.58 -3.81 -2.35
CA ILE A 11 -9.99 -5.06 -1.68
C ILE A 11 -9.41 -5.18 -0.26
N ASN A 12 -10.10 -5.97 0.56
CA ASN A 12 -9.56 -6.41 1.85
C ASN A 12 -8.38 -7.38 1.64
N PRO A 13 -7.46 -7.50 2.62
CA PRO A 13 -6.33 -8.44 2.57
C PRO A 13 -6.78 -9.88 2.89
N GLU A 14 -7.70 -10.42 2.11
CA GLU A 14 -8.18 -11.80 2.19
C GLU A 14 -7.98 -12.52 0.84
N GLU A 15 -7.38 -13.71 0.86
CA GLU A 15 -7.03 -14.48 -0.35
C GLU A 15 -8.20 -14.69 -1.31
N LYS A 16 -9.41 -14.89 -0.77
CA LYS A 16 -10.63 -15.15 -1.54
C LYS A 16 -10.98 -14.05 -2.56
N TYR A 17 -10.41 -12.85 -2.46
CA TYR A 17 -10.67 -11.76 -3.40
C TYR A 17 -9.70 -11.70 -4.58
N PHE A 18 -8.56 -12.39 -4.53
CA PHE A 18 -7.47 -12.20 -5.50
C PHE A 18 -7.73 -12.91 -6.82
N GLU A 19 -8.17 -14.18 -6.80
CA GLU A 19 -8.57 -14.88 -8.03
C GLU A 19 -9.76 -14.19 -8.72
N PRO A 20 -10.85 -13.81 -8.02
CA PRO A 20 -11.92 -13.02 -8.63
C PRO A 20 -11.44 -11.69 -9.20
N ALA A 21 -10.56 -10.97 -8.49
CA ALA A 21 -9.98 -9.73 -9.00
C ALA A 21 -9.21 -9.98 -10.30
N LYS A 22 -8.40 -11.04 -10.39
CA LYS A 22 -7.71 -11.41 -11.63
C LYS A 22 -8.67 -11.69 -12.77
N MET A 23 -9.77 -12.43 -12.51
CA MET A 23 -10.77 -12.77 -13.51
C MET A 23 -11.48 -11.55 -14.11
N THR A 24 -11.55 -10.43 -13.39
CA THR A 24 -12.09 -9.17 -13.93
C THR A 24 -11.21 -8.56 -15.03
N GLY A 25 -9.97 -9.03 -15.15
CA GLY A 25 -8.96 -8.46 -16.04
C GLY A 25 -8.32 -7.18 -15.50
N THR A 26 -8.49 -6.85 -14.21
CA THR A 26 -7.84 -5.69 -13.57
C THR A 26 -6.31 -5.74 -13.75
N ASP A 27 -5.67 -4.57 -13.81
CA ASP A 27 -4.22 -4.47 -13.89
C ASP A 27 -3.60 -4.60 -12.49
N ARG A 28 -4.29 -4.09 -11.47
CA ARG A 28 -3.83 -4.05 -10.10
C ARG A 28 -4.93 -4.34 -9.09
N VAL A 29 -4.49 -4.61 -7.87
CA VAL A 29 -5.33 -4.55 -6.66
C VAL A 29 -4.73 -3.53 -5.70
N GLU A 30 -5.60 -2.87 -4.94
CA GLU A 30 -5.20 -1.96 -3.87
C GLU A 30 -5.68 -2.50 -2.53
N LEU A 31 -4.74 -2.76 -1.62
CA LEU A 31 -5.04 -3.29 -0.30
C LEU A 31 -5.63 -2.19 0.59
N TYR A 32 -6.79 -2.45 1.18
CA TYR A 32 -7.36 -1.66 2.26
C TYR A 32 -6.56 -1.84 3.55
N THR A 33 -5.82 -0.81 3.99
CA THR A 33 -4.89 -0.89 5.12
C THR A 33 -5.41 -0.31 6.45
N GLU A 34 -6.68 0.04 6.61
CA GLU A 34 -7.20 0.50 7.92
C GLU A 34 -6.96 -0.51 9.06
N PRO A 35 -7.21 -1.84 8.88
CA PRO A 35 -6.93 -2.79 9.95
C PRO A 35 -5.43 -2.86 10.30
N TYR A 36 -4.54 -2.65 9.32
CA TYR A 36 -3.10 -2.56 9.59
C TYR A 36 -2.78 -1.32 10.42
N ALA A 37 -3.23 -0.14 9.98
CA ALA A 37 -2.99 1.13 10.64
C ALA A 37 -3.51 1.13 12.09
N THR A 38 -4.72 0.63 12.29
CA THR A 38 -5.38 0.53 13.60
C THR A 38 -4.60 -0.34 14.58
N HIS A 39 -4.02 -1.45 14.10
CA HIS A 39 -3.33 -2.45 14.93
C HIS A 39 -1.80 -2.26 14.98
N TYR A 40 -1.26 -1.28 14.26
CA TYR A 40 0.18 -1.10 14.06
C TYR A 40 0.92 -0.84 15.38
N HIS A 41 0.36 -0.01 16.26
CA HIS A 41 1.01 0.37 17.51
C HIS A 41 0.90 -0.70 18.61
N GLN A 42 -0.06 -1.60 18.51
CA GLN A 42 -0.26 -2.70 19.44
C GLN A 42 0.68 -3.86 19.09
N ASP A 43 0.71 -4.28 17.83
CA ASP A 43 1.61 -5.32 17.33
C ASP A 43 1.75 -5.21 15.81
N ARG A 44 2.76 -4.44 15.36
CA ARG A 44 3.02 -4.23 13.94
C ARG A 44 3.27 -5.51 13.14
N GLU A 45 3.90 -6.53 13.75
CA GLU A 45 4.23 -7.79 13.07
C GLU A 45 2.95 -8.59 12.81
N LYS A 46 2.07 -8.66 13.81
CA LYS A 46 0.76 -9.28 13.64
C LYS A 46 -0.14 -8.49 12.70
N ALA A 47 -0.10 -7.16 12.75
CA ALA A 47 -0.91 -6.28 11.92
C ALA A 47 -0.57 -6.42 10.43
N VAL A 48 0.71 -6.57 10.08
CA VAL A 48 1.16 -6.65 8.67
C VAL A 48 1.04 -8.06 8.08
N ALA A 49 1.01 -9.11 8.91
CA ALA A 49 1.06 -10.49 8.46
C ALA A 49 0.01 -10.86 7.39
N PRO A 50 -1.28 -10.44 7.47
CA PRO A 50 -2.26 -10.71 6.41
C PRO A 50 -1.87 -10.08 5.07
N TYR A 51 -1.26 -8.88 5.11
CA TYR A 51 -0.89 -8.12 3.93
C TYR A 51 0.31 -8.75 3.21
N VAL A 52 1.31 -9.22 3.98
CA VAL A 52 2.44 -9.99 3.42
C VAL A 52 1.92 -11.24 2.70
N LYS A 53 1.04 -12.00 3.36
CA LYS A 53 0.48 -13.23 2.78
C LYS A 53 -0.22 -12.99 1.44
N VAL A 54 -1.12 -12.02 1.39
CA VAL A 54 -1.85 -11.74 0.14
C VAL A 54 -1.01 -11.05 -0.92
N SER A 55 0.06 -10.34 -0.52
CA SER A 55 0.99 -9.75 -1.48
C SER A 55 1.72 -10.81 -2.31
N GLU A 56 2.07 -11.95 -1.70
CA GLU A 56 2.71 -13.07 -2.39
C GLU A 56 1.75 -13.67 -3.42
N LEU A 57 0.47 -13.84 -3.06
CA LEU A 57 -0.58 -14.29 -3.96
C LEU A 57 -0.80 -13.31 -5.14
N ALA A 58 -0.80 -11.99 -4.88
CA ALA A 58 -0.87 -10.98 -5.94
C ALA A 58 0.24 -11.17 -6.98
N LYS A 59 1.46 -11.42 -6.50
CA LYS A 59 2.65 -11.65 -7.33
C LYS A 59 2.53 -12.94 -8.14
N GLU A 60 2.08 -14.03 -7.54
CA GLU A 60 1.84 -15.31 -8.23
C GLU A 60 0.79 -15.18 -9.35
N LEU A 61 -0.25 -14.38 -9.13
CA LEU A 61 -1.30 -14.10 -10.11
C LEU A 61 -0.90 -13.04 -11.15
N GLY A 62 0.30 -12.46 -11.03
CA GLY A 62 0.78 -11.39 -11.90
C GLY A 62 -0.13 -10.15 -11.87
N LEU A 63 -0.63 -9.80 -10.69
CA LEU A 63 -1.35 -8.56 -10.42
C LEU A 63 -0.35 -7.51 -9.88
N GLY A 64 -0.43 -6.29 -10.39
CA GLY A 64 0.26 -5.18 -9.71
C GLY A 64 -0.38 -4.90 -8.35
N LEU A 65 0.41 -4.39 -7.41
CA LEU A 65 0.02 -4.29 -6.01
C LEU A 65 0.17 -2.87 -5.49
N ASN A 66 -0.95 -2.25 -5.17
CA ASN A 66 -1.02 -0.99 -4.47
C ASN A 66 -1.43 -1.21 -2.99
N ALA A 67 -1.21 -0.21 -2.15
CA ALA A 67 -1.78 -0.17 -0.81
C ALA A 67 -2.23 1.26 -0.44
N GLY A 68 -3.26 1.38 0.40
CA GLY A 68 -3.76 2.69 0.81
C GLY A 68 -4.79 2.58 1.92
N HIS A 69 -5.20 3.74 2.44
CA HIS A 69 -6.05 3.92 3.64
C HIS A 69 -5.28 3.93 4.96
N ASP A 70 -5.33 5.07 5.68
CA ASP A 70 -4.69 5.31 6.99
C ASP A 70 -3.20 4.99 7.08
N LEU A 71 -2.49 5.03 5.95
CA LEU A 71 -1.04 5.05 5.96
C LEU A 71 -0.53 6.44 6.33
N ASP A 72 0.49 6.49 7.17
CA ASP A 72 1.07 7.72 7.71
C ASP A 72 2.62 7.62 7.76
N LEU A 73 3.27 8.67 8.29
CA LEU A 73 4.72 8.68 8.44
C LEU A 73 5.26 7.58 9.36
N TYR A 74 4.46 7.03 10.27
CA TYR A 74 4.89 6.07 11.28
C TYR A 74 4.78 4.62 10.82
N ASN A 75 3.74 4.30 10.04
CA ASN A 75 3.42 2.94 9.63
C ASN A 75 3.86 2.60 8.18
N LEU A 76 4.09 3.61 7.33
CA LEU A 76 4.35 3.38 5.91
C LEU A 76 5.65 2.63 5.64
N ALA A 77 6.74 3.04 6.29
CA ALA A 77 8.06 2.44 6.05
C ALA A 77 8.10 0.96 6.41
N PHE A 78 7.39 0.56 7.47
CA PHE A 78 7.33 -0.82 7.88
C PHE A 78 6.51 -1.68 6.90
N LEU A 79 5.41 -1.14 6.37
CA LEU A 79 4.62 -1.82 5.33
C LEU A 79 5.47 -2.03 4.06
N LYS A 80 6.16 -0.98 3.58
CA LYS A 80 7.06 -1.07 2.42
C LYS A 80 8.20 -2.06 2.64
N TYR A 81 8.80 -2.06 3.83
CA TYR A 81 9.84 -3.02 4.18
C TYR A 81 9.35 -4.48 4.12
N LYS A 82 8.14 -4.73 4.61
CA LYS A 82 7.52 -6.08 4.63
C LYS A 82 6.99 -6.51 3.26
N ILE A 83 6.64 -5.54 2.40
CA ILE A 83 6.15 -5.78 1.04
C ILE A 83 6.98 -4.92 0.05
N PRO A 84 8.23 -5.30 -0.25
CA PRO A 84 9.14 -4.46 -1.03
C PRO A 84 8.67 -4.17 -2.46
N TYR A 85 7.80 -5.01 -3.02
CA TYR A 85 7.31 -4.94 -4.39
C TYR A 85 5.95 -4.22 -4.54
N LEU A 86 5.55 -3.40 -3.56
CA LEU A 86 4.47 -2.43 -3.77
C LEU A 86 4.80 -1.51 -4.96
N ASP A 87 3.87 -1.44 -5.91
CA ASP A 87 3.95 -0.58 -7.09
C ASP A 87 3.62 0.88 -6.75
N GLU A 88 2.69 1.10 -5.83
CA GLU A 88 2.16 2.42 -5.50
C GLU A 88 1.54 2.42 -4.09
N VAL A 89 1.53 3.58 -3.43
CA VAL A 89 0.71 3.80 -2.24
C VAL A 89 -0.15 5.05 -2.39
N SER A 90 -1.42 4.94 -1.99
CA SER A 90 -2.40 6.02 -2.05
C SER A 90 -2.62 6.60 -0.66
N ILE A 91 -2.16 7.84 -0.42
CA ILE A 91 -2.21 8.50 0.89
C ILE A 91 -2.86 9.87 0.75
N GLY A 92 -3.97 10.07 1.47
CA GLY A 92 -4.76 11.31 1.44
C GLY A 92 -4.77 12.03 2.78
N HIS A 93 -5.63 11.60 3.71
CA HIS A 93 -5.92 12.32 4.95
C HIS A 93 -4.68 12.65 5.79
N ALA A 94 -3.84 11.65 6.10
CA ALA A 94 -2.64 11.85 6.92
C ALA A 94 -1.66 12.84 6.27
N LEU A 95 -1.44 12.73 4.96
CA LEU A 95 -0.59 13.65 4.20
C LEU A 95 -1.12 15.09 4.27
N VAL A 96 -2.43 15.30 4.08
CA VAL A 96 -3.02 16.64 4.16
C VAL A 96 -2.91 17.20 5.58
N CYS A 97 -3.17 16.39 6.61
CA CYS A 97 -3.03 16.80 8.02
C CYS A 97 -1.59 17.22 8.35
N ASP A 98 -0.60 16.42 7.95
CA ASP A 98 0.82 16.74 8.14
C ASP A 98 1.23 18.00 7.35
N ALA A 99 0.70 18.19 6.14
CA ALA A 99 0.96 19.37 5.32
C ALA A 99 0.48 20.69 5.94
N LEU A 100 -0.53 20.67 6.82
CA LEU A 100 -0.96 21.86 7.56
C LEU A 100 0.13 22.38 8.52
N TYR A 101 1.02 21.50 9.00
CA TYR A 101 2.08 21.85 9.92
C TYR A 101 3.45 21.99 9.24
N PHE A 102 3.74 21.13 8.26
CA PHE A 102 5.06 21.05 7.64
C PHE A 102 5.15 21.69 6.25
N GLY A 103 4.01 22.08 5.66
CA GLY A 103 3.91 22.54 4.27
C GLY A 103 3.91 21.37 3.26
N LEU A 104 3.10 21.49 2.21
CA LEU A 104 2.82 20.39 1.27
C LEU A 104 4.07 19.79 0.63
N GLU A 105 4.98 20.63 0.13
CA GLU A 105 6.20 20.17 -0.54
C GLU A 105 7.07 19.32 0.39
N ASN A 106 7.34 19.81 1.60
CA ASN A 106 8.14 19.09 2.57
C ASN A 106 7.46 17.79 3.02
N THR A 107 6.14 17.82 3.27
CA THR A 107 5.38 16.62 3.63
C THR A 107 5.48 15.55 2.54
N ILE A 108 5.34 15.89 1.26
CA ILE A 108 5.50 14.93 0.16
C ILE A 108 6.89 14.28 0.23
N GLN A 109 7.96 15.05 0.45
CA GLN A 109 9.31 14.50 0.57
C GLN A 109 9.46 13.59 1.81
N MET A 110 8.84 13.95 2.93
CA MET A 110 8.85 13.12 4.13
C MET A 110 8.21 11.75 3.89
N TYR A 111 7.06 11.68 3.20
CA TYR A 111 6.41 10.43 2.83
C TYR A 111 7.21 9.63 1.80
N ARG A 112 7.78 10.28 0.79
CA ARG A 112 8.64 9.61 -0.22
C ARG A 112 9.83 8.90 0.43
N ARG A 113 10.50 9.54 1.40
CA ARG A 113 11.62 8.91 2.14
C ARG A 113 11.22 7.66 2.92
N ARG A 114 9.94 7.54 3.31
CA ARG A 114 9.44 6.31 3.96
C ARG A 114 9.30 5.14 2.98
N LEU A 115 9.35 5.39 1.68
CA LEU A 115 9.27 4.36 0.64
C LEU A 115 10.64 3.89 0.14
N GLU A 116 11.72 4.58 0.52
CA GLU A 116 13.09 4.24 0.15
C GLU A 116 13.57 3.00 0.93
N MET A 117 14.14 2.01 0.24
CA MET A 117 14.74 0.83 0.84
C MET A 117 16.27 0.96 0.94
N PRO A 118 16.93 0.27 1.89
CA PRO A 118 18.38 0.20 1.94
C PRO A 118 18.93 -0.36 0.62
N GLY A 119 19.63 0.48 -0.15
CA GLY A 119 20.14 0.13 -1.49
C GLY A 119 19.51 0.89 -2.64
N ASP A 120 18.42 1.65 -2.42
CA ASP A 120 17.78 2.50 -3.44
C ASP A 120 18.55 3.81 -3.70
N CYS A 121 19.77 3.96 -3.18
CA CYS A 121 20.66 5.06 -3.53
C CYS A 121 21.16 4.87 -4.97
N LEU A 122 20.86 5.87 -5.81
CA LEU A 122 21.42 6.09 -7.15
C LEU A 122 22.95 5.97 -7.18
#